data_AF-A0A7H5EWR5-F1
#
_entry.id   AF-A0A7H5EWR5-F1
#
_cell.length_a   1.000
_cell.length_b   1.000
_cell.length_c   1.000
_cell.angle_alpha   90.00
_cell.angle_beta   90.00
_cell.angle_gamma   90.00
#
_symmetry.space_group_name_H-M   'P 1'
#
loop_
_entity.id
_entity.type
_entity.pdbx_description
1 polymer ?
#
loop_
_entity_poly.entity_id
_entity_poly.type
_entity_poly.pdbx_seq_one_letter_code
_entity_poly.pdbx_strand_id
1 'polypeptide(L)'
;MKVIDVQKAIEMARADESLEGWAIKDLAETQVKAVDALLLADHGIVIPEQNILYRDEDVAYDLEFDDYEWTQLPAGTSLEDLGELAKVEEPSPGQPTLKMELEVEDERALEWVNENYSSIKNIVTSLIKELYSSRSIMEK
;
A
#
# COMPACT_ATOMS: atom_id res chain seq x y z
N MET A 1 -19.49 -25.37 -22.55
CA MET A 1 -19.23 -24.85 -21.19
C MET A 1 -19.91 -25.78 -20.22
N LYS A 2 -19.17 -26.36 -19.26
CA LYS A 2 -19.77 -27.27 -18.27
C LYS A 2 -20.16 -26.48 -17.03
N VAL A 3 -21.31 -26.80 -16.44
CA VAL A 3 -21.81 -26.11 -15.25
C VAL A 3 -21.55 -26.96 -14.00
N ILE A 4 -21.13 -26.31 -12.91
CA ILE A 4 -20.85 -26.92 -11.62
C ILE A 4 -21.49 -26.11 -10.50
N ASP A 5 -21.83 -26.78 -9.40
CA ASP A 5 -22.30 -26.12 -8.18
C ASP A 5 -21.13 -25.41 -7.47
N VAL A 6 -21.39 -24.29 -6.80
CA VAL A 6 -20.37 -23.54 -6.05
C VAL A 6 -19.63 -24.43 -5.06
N GLN A 7 -20.35 -25.24 -4.27
CA GLN A 7 -19.70 -26.06 -3.24
C GLN A 7 -18.77 -27.10 -3.85
N LYS A 8 -19.21 -27.71 -4.94
CA LYS A 8 -18.41 -28.71 -5.66
C LYS A 8 -17.21 -28.11 -6.38
N ALA A 9 -17.34 -26.87 -6.88
CA ALA A 9 -16.23 -26.13 -7.45
C ALA A 9 -15.17 -25.81 -6.38
N ILE A 10 -15.59 -25.39 -5.18
CA ILE A 10 -14.69 -25.13 -4.06
C ILE A 10 -13.97 -26.41 -3.64
N GLU A 11 -14.67 -27.55 -3.54
CA GLU A 11 -14.06 -28.85 -3.23
C GLU A 11 -13.00 -29.25 -4.25
N MET A 12 -13.27 -29.06 -5.55
CA MET A 12 -12.31 -29.33 -6.62
C MET A 12 -11.11 -28.39 -6.57
N ALA A 13 -11.32 -27.09 -6.32
CA ALA A 13 -10.22 -26.14 -6.18
C ALA A 13 -9.32 -26.50 -4.98
N ARG A 14 -9.91 -26.91 -3.84
CA ARG A 14 -9.15 -27.39 -2.67
C ARG A 14 -8.39 -28.69 -2.92
N ALA A 15 -8.85 -29.50 -3.87
CA ALA A 15 -8.18 -30.72 -4.32
C ALA A 15 -7.12 -30.46 -5.41
N ASP A 16 -6.81 -29.18 -5.69
CA ASP A 16 -5.85 -28.75 -6.71
C ASP A 16 -6.26 -29.13 -8.14
N GLU A 17 -7.57 -29.34 -8.38
CA GLU A 17 -8.09 -29.66 -9.70
C GLU A 17 -8.36 -28.38 -10.50
N SER A 18 -8.09 -28.43 -11.81
CA SER A 18 -8.37 -27.31 -12.71
C SER A 18 -9.87 -27.14 -12.95
N LEU A 19 -10.34 -25.91 -12.81
CA LEU A 19 -11.72 -25.49 -13.09
C LEU A 19 -11.85 -24.71 -14.41
N GLU A 20 -10.80 -24.68 -15.23
CA GLU A 20 -10.85 -24.01 -16.53
C GLU A 20 -11.96 -24.58 -17.43
N GLY A 21 -12.78 -23.69 -18.00
CA GLY A 21 -13.91 -24.06 -18.86
C GLY A 21 -15.17 -24.55 -18.14
N TRP A 22 -15.15 -24.54 -16.80
CA TRP A 22 -16.33 -24.70 -15.96
C TRP A 22 -16.93 -23.35 -15.60
N ALA A 23 -18.23 -23.34 -15.36
CA ALA A 23 -18.98 -22.17 -14.93
C ALA A 23 -19.87 -22.52 -13.76
N ILE A 24 -20.02 -21.59 -12.83
CA ILE A 24 -20.89 -21.79 -11.68
C ILE A 24 -22.35 -21.69 -12.11
N LYS A 25 -23.14 -22.68 -11.70
CA LYS A 25 -24.58 -22.71 -11.90
C LYS A 25 -25.23 -21.61 -11.06
N ASP A 26 -26.14 -20.84 -11.67
CA ASP A 26 -26.93 -19.79 -10.99
C ASP A 26 -26.06 -18.75 -10.25
N LEU A 27 -24.92 -18.40 -10.86
CA LEU A 27 -23.96 -17.42 -10.33
C LEU A 27 -24.62 -16.06 -10.07
N ALA A 28 -25.68 -15.69 -10.79
CA ALA A 28 -26.40 -14.43 -10.59
C ALA A 28 -27.11 -14.33 -9.24
N GLU A 29 -27.53 -15.45 -8.65
CA GLU A 29 -28.31 -15.50 -7.41
C GLU A 29 -27.49 -15.99 -6.21
N THR A 30 -26.29 -16.51 -6.47
CA THR A 30 -25.44 -17.11 -5.43
C THR A 30 -24.36 -16.14 -4.98
N GLN A 31 -24.19 -16.02 -3.67
CA GLN A 31 -23.08 -15.28 -3.06
C GLN A 31 -21.95 -16.24 -2.67
N VAL A 32 -20.71 -15.85 -2.99
CA VAL A 32 -19.49 -16.62 -2.69
C VAL A 32 -18.64 -15.81 -1.72
N LYS A 33 -18.07 -16.44 -0.69
CA LYS A 33 -17.15 -15.76 0.23
C LYS A 33 -15.92 -15.24 -0.52
N ALA A 34 -15.37 -14.10 -0.10
CA ALA A 34 -14.18 -13.52 -0.72
C ALA A 34 -12.99 -14.50 -0.82
N VAL A 35 -12.73 -15.26 0.24
CA VAL A 35 -11.64 -16.26 0.27
C VAL A 35 -11.87 -17.37 -0.74
N ASP A 36 -13.09 -17.91 -0.81
CA ASP A 36 -13.43 -18.97 -1.77
C ASP A 36 -13.47 -18.42 -3.21
N ALA A 37 -13.87 -17.17 -3.42
CA ALA A 37 -13.86 -16.52 -4.73
C ALA A 37 -12.42 -16.34 -5.27
N LEU A 38 -11.48 -16.00 -4.39
CA LEU A 38 -10.05 -15.93 -4.74
C LEU A 38 -9.53 -17.32 -5.13
N LEU A 39 -9.81 -18.34 -4.32
CA LEU A 39 -9.44 -19.71 -4.61
C LEU A 39 -10.00 -20.19 -5.95
N LEU A 40 -11.26 -19.89 -6.26
CA LEU A 40 -11.86 -20.27 -7.54
C LEU A 40 -11.20 -19.55 -8.73
N ALA A 41 -10.79 -18.29 -8.54
CA ALA A 41 -10.09 -17.51 -9.56
C ALA A 41 -8.73 -18.11 -9.90
N ASP A 42 -7.97 -18.54 -8.88
CA ASP A 42 -6.66 -19.20 -9.06
C ASP A 42 -6.77 -20.52 -9.86
N HIS A 43 -7.93 -21.18 -9.79
CA HIS A 43 -8.20 -22.44 -10.49
C HIS A 43 -8.98 -22.27 -11.80
N GLY A 44 -9.27 -21.03 -12.22
CA GLY A 44 -9.82 -20.72 -13.57
C GLY A 44 -11.28 -20.29 -13.63
N ILE A 45 -11.96 -20.04 -12.50
CA ILE A 45 -13.32 -19.48 -12.44
C ILE A 45 -13.30 -18.10 -11.78
N VAL A 46 -13.58 -17.06 -12.56
CA VAL A 46 -13.69 -15.69 -12.06
C VAL A 46 -15.11 -15.40 -11.57
N ILE A 47 -15.25 -14.96 -10.32
CA ILE A 47 -16.52 -14.55 -9.71
C ILE A 47 -16.71 -13.04 -9.88
N PRO A 48 -17.85 -12.56 -10.40
CA PRO A 48 -18.17 -11.15 -10.45
C PRO A 48 -18.22 -10.53 -9.05
N GLU A 49 -17.70 -9.31 -8.92
CA GLU A 49 -17.59 -8.59 -7.64
C GLU A 49 -18.92 -8.50 -6.89
N GLN A 50 -20.02 -8.24 -7.61
CA GLN A 50 -21.38 -8.16 -7.06
C GLN A 50 -21.89 -9.46 -6.39
N ASN A 51 -21.22 -10.60 -6.67
CA ASN A 51 -21.53 -11.91 -6.12
C ASN A 51 -20.54 -12.34 -5.03
N ILE A 52 -19.58 -11.48 -4.67
CA ILE A 52 -18.63 -11.72 -3.58
C ILE A 52 -19.20 -11.15 -2.28
N LEU A 53 -19.31 -12.01 -1.28
CA LEU A 53 -19.73 -11.64 0.07
C LEU A 53 -18.49 -11.44 0.94
N TYR A 54 -18.35 -10.22 1.43
CA TYR A 54 -17.35 -9.83 2.41
C TYR A 54 -17.98 -9.90 3.80
N ARG A 55 -17.33 -10.63 4.71
CA ARG A 55 -17.68 -10.67 6.13
C ARG A 55 -16.41 -10.41 6.93
N ASP A 56 -16.53 -9.54 7.92
CA ASP A 56 -15.41 -9.21 8.81
C ASP A 56 -14.89 -10.45 9.55
N GLU A 57 -15.76 -11.43 9.81
CA GLU A 57 -15.43 -12.74 10.40
C GLU A 57 -14.46 -13.58 9.56
N ASP A 58 -14.43 -13.37 8.25
CA ASP A 58 -13.53 -14.08 7.32
C ASP A 58 -12.16 -13.38 7.21
N VAL A 59 -11.98 -12.21 7.84
CA VAL A 59 -10.70 -11.49 7.96
C VAL A 59 -10.10 -11.88 9.31
N ALA A 60 -9.08 -12.74 9.28
CA ALA A 60 -8.37 -13.12 10.49
C ALA A 60 -7.53 -11.94 10.98
N TYR A 61 -7.57 -11.68 12.28
CA TYR A 61 -6.69 -10.71 12.93
C TYR A 61 -5.23 -11.18 12.81
N ASP A 62 -4.40 -10.34 12.19
CA ASP A 62 -2.97 -10.54 12.02
C ASP A 62 -2.23 -9.53 12.89
N LEU A 63 -1.61 -10.03 13.96
CA LEU A 63 -0.86 -9.22 14.91
C LEU A 63 0.28 -8.42 14.24
N GLU A 64 0.85 -8.92 13.14
CA GLU A 64 1.94 -8.24 12.43
C GLU A 64 1.46 -7.06 11.59
N PHE A 65 0.18 -7.00 11.24
CA PHE A 65 -0.41 -5.96 10.40
C PHE A 65 -1.38 -5.05 11.15
N ASP A 66 -2.26 -5.63 11.97
CA ASP A 66 -3.34 -4.91 12.64
C ASP A 66 -2.86 -4.08 13.83
N ASP A 67 -1.80 -4.53 14.52
CA ASP A 67 -1.14 -3.81 15.63
C ASP A 67 0.13 -3.08 15.19
N TYR A 68 0.44 -3.07 13.89
CA TYR A 68 1.59 -2.36 13.37
C TYR A 68 1.33 -0.85 13.41
N GLU A 69 1.90 -0.18 14.41
CA GLU A 69 1.97 1.27 14.42
C GLU A 69 2.93 1.75 13.31
N TRP A 70 2.37 2.13 12.17
CA TRP A 70 3.04 2.82 11.05
C TRP A 70 3.51 4.24 11.45
N THR A 71 4.30 4.35 12.51
CA THR A 71 4.76 5.65 13.05
C THR A 71 6.25 5.66 13.34
N GLN A 72 6.92 4.50 13.29
CA GLN A 72 8.35 4.42 13.55
C GLN A 72 9.06 3.80 12.36
N LEU A 73 9.94 4.60 11.76
CA LEU A 73 10.97 4.12 10.86
C LEU A 73 11.69 2.95 11.53
N PRO A 74 12.01 1.87 10.80
CA PRO A 74 12.61 0.68 11.40
C PRO A 74 13.84 1.07 12.24
N ALA A 75 13.94 0.51 13.44
CA ALA A 75 15.02 0.83 14.36
C ALA A 75 16.39 0.59 13.67
N GLY A 76 17.22 1.63 13.60
CA GLY A 76 18.50 1.62 12.89
C GLY A 76 18.51 2.32 11.53
N THR A 77 17.39 2.92 11.11
CA THR A 77 17.36 3.76 9.89
C THR A 77 18.24 5.00 10.10
N SER A 78 19.30 5.13 9.31
CA SER A 78 20.21 6.28 9.37
C SER A 78 19.60 7.50 8.68
N LEU A 79 20.15 8.69 8.95
CA LEU A 79 19.73 9.91 8.26
C LEU A 79 20.00 9.84 6.75
N GLU A 80 21.05 9.12 6.35
CA GLU A 80 21.37 8.85 4.94
C GLU A 80 20.28 8.00 4.29
N ASP A 81 19.84 6.93 4.95
CA ASP A 81 18.74 6.09 4.46
C ASP A 81 17.45 6.89 4.28
N LEU A 82 17.15 7.80 5.23
CA LEU A 82 16.01 8.71 5.11
C LEU A 82 16.18 9.71 3.96
N GLY A 83 17.40 10.23 3.77
CA GLY A 83 17.73 11.14 2.68
C GLY A 83 17.60 10.48 1.30
N GLU A 84 17.93 9.18 1.20
CA GLU A 84 17.75 8.36 0.00
C GLU A 84 16.27 8.07 -0.28
N LEU A 85 15.49 7.68 0.75
CA LEU A 85 14.05 7.44 0.62
C LEU A 85 13.28 8.73 0.27
N ALA A 86 13.75 9.87 0.79
CA ALA A 86 13.20 11.19 0.50
C ALA A 86 13.80 11.85 -0.75
N LYS A 87 14.58 11.13 -1.57
CA LYS A 87 15.12 11.68 -2.82
C LYS A 87 13.98 12.09 -3.74
N VAL A 88 13.79 13.39 -3.80
CA VAL A 88 12.97 14.07 -4.80
C VAL A 88 13.84 14.29 -6.04
N GLU A 89 13.27 14.03 -7.22
CA GLU A 89 13.92 14.35 -8.50
C GLU A 89 14.42 15.81 -8.49
N GLU A 90 15.64 16.04 -8.99
CA GLU A 90 16.17 17.40 -9.06
C GLU A 90 15.23 18.29 -9.89
N PRO A 91 14.96 19.52 -9.41
CA PRO A 91 14.03 20.39 -10.10
C PRO A 91 14.54 20.67 -11.51
N SER A 92 13.67 20.46 -12.49
CA SER A 92 13.95 20.76 -13.88
C SER A 92 14.25 22.26 -14.05
N PRO A 93 15.18 22.67 -14.93
CA PRO A 93 15.50 24.06 -15.13
C PRO A 93 14.24 24.86 -15.52
N GLY A 94 13.89 25.84 -14.69
CA GLY A 94 12.68 26.68 -14.84
C GLY A 94 11.62 26.51 -13.76
N GLN A 95 11.78 25.56 -12.83
CA GLN A 95 10.87 25.44 -11.67
C GLN A 95 11.14 26.49 -10.60
N PRO A 96 10.10 27.00 -9.91
CA PRO A 96 10.27 27.97 -8.84
C PRO A 96 11.03 27.35 -7.66
N THR A 97 12.20 27.93 -7.35
CA THR A 97 13.02 27.50 -6.21
C THR A 97 12.81 28.42 -5.01
N LEU A 98 12.51 27.85 -3.85
CA LEU A 98 12.51 28.58 -2.57
C LEU A 98 13.90 28.49 -1.94
N LYS A 99 14.46 29.63 -1.53
CA LYS A 99 15.66 29.67 -0.67
C LYS A 99 15.19 29.87 0.76
N MET A 100 15.64 29.00 1.66
CA MET A 100 15.39 29.09 3.09
C MET A 100 16.72 29.21 3.82
N GLU A 101 16.77 30.10 4.80
CA GLU A 101 17.90 30.22 5.72
C GLU A 101 17.50 29.52 7.02
N LEU A 102 18.35 28.62 7.50
CA LEU A 102 18.18 27.92 8.77
C LEU A 102 19.14 28.55 9.77
N GLU A 103 18.60 29.09 10.86
CA GLU A 103 19.38 29.57 11.98
C GLU A 103 19.48 28.45 13.02
N VAL A 104 20.72 28.12 13.40
CA VAL A 104 21.01 27.07 14.38
C VAL A 104 21.82 27.71 15.50
N GLU A 105 21.31 27.65 16.73
CA GLU A 105 21.89 28.33 17.89
C GLU A 105 23.19 27.68 18.40
N ASP A 106 23.42 26.40 18.09
CA ASP A 106 24.58 25.62 18.55
C ASP A 106 25.57 25.38 17.40
N GLU A 107 26.84 25.72 17.61
CA GLU A 107 27.94 25.58 16.65
C GLU A 107 28.17 24.11 16.22
N ARG A 108 28.02 23.14 17.13
CA ARG A 108 28.13 21.71 16.81
C ARG A 108 26.94 21.23 15.99
N ALA A 109 25.76 21.76 16.28
CA ALA A 109 24.58 21.47 15.47
C ALA A 109 24.72 22.09 14.08
N LEU A 110 25.34 23.27 13.96
CA LEU A 110 25.63 23.89 12.67
C LEU A 110 26.62 23.06 11.84
N GLU A 111 27.69 22.55 12.45
CA GLU A 111 28.63 21.63 11.79
C GLU A 111 27.91 20.37 11.30
N TRP A 112 27.10 19.74 12.16
CA TRP A 112 26.34 18.55 11.81
C TRP A 112 25.32 18.80 10.68
N VAL A 113 24.63 19.95 10.69
CA VAL A 113 23.69 20.34 9.63
C VAL A 113 24.42 20.54 8.30
N ASN A 114 25.62 21.13 8.33
CA ASN A 114 26.42 21.30 7.12
C ASN A 114 26.91 19.95 6.56
N GLU A 115 27.34 19.02 7.43
CA GLU A 115 27.74 17.67 7.03
C GLU A 115 26.57 16.89 6.38
N ASN A 116 25.35 17.14 6.84
CA ASN A 116 24.15 16.40 6.42
C ASN A 116 23.21 17.22 5.53
N TYR A 117 23.69 18.32 4.94
CA TYR A 117 22.86 19.30 4.26
C TYR A 117 22.01 18.71 3.12
N SER A 118 22.55 17.79 2.34
CA SER A 118 21.83 17.12 1.24
C SER A 118 20.65 16.29 1.75
N SER A 119 20.86 15.48 2.78
CA SER A 119 19.81 14.65 3.39
C SER A 119 18.74 15.51 4.04
N ILE A 120 19.14 16.55 4.78
CA ILE A 120 18.22 17.52 5.39
C ILE A 120 17.40 18.23 4.31
N LYS A 121 18.03 18.69 3.23
CA LYS A 121 17.34 19.33 2.11
C LYS A 121 16.27 18.43 1.51
N ASN A 122 16.58 17.15 1.28
CA ASN A 122 15.63 16.18 0.73
C ASN A 122 14.45 15.96 1.68
N ILE A 123 14.72 15.73 2.96
CA ILE A 123 13.70 15.51 4.00
C ILE A 123 12.77 16.73 4.09
N VAL A 124 13.32 17.94 4.22
CA VAL A 124 12.54 19.18 4.32
C VAL A 124 11.70 19.39 3.05
N THR A 125 12.26 19.10 1.87
CA THR A 125 11.52 19.23 0.61
C THR A 125 10.34 18.24 0.53
N SER A 126 10.55 16.99 0.96
CA SER A 126 9.47 15.98 1.00
C SER A 126 8.37 16.40 1.97
N LEU A 127 8.74 16.84 3.18
CA LEU A 127 7.80 17.30 4.20
C LEU A 127 6.93 18.46 3.70
N ILE A 128 7.52 19.44 3.01
CA ILE A 128 6.75 20.57 2.44
C ILE A 128 5.74 20.07 1.40
N LYS A 129 6.14 19.11 0.54
CA LYS A 129 5.26 18.53 -0.49
C LYS A 129 4.09 17.75 0.13
N GLU A 130 4.36 16.97 1.16
CA GLU A 130 3.35 16.21 1.91
C GLU A 130 2.38 17.14 2.64
N LEU A 131 2.89 18.14 3.37
CA LEU A 131 2.06 19.11 4.08
C LEU A 131 1.10 19.85 3.13
N TYR A 132 1.58 20.26 1.96
CA TYR A 132 0.74 20.89 0.94
C TYR A 132 -0.33 19.93 0.38
N SER A 133 0.06 18.68 0.12
CA SER A 133 -0.85 17.66 -0.41
C SER A 133 -1.96 17.32 0.58
N SER A 134 -1.61 17.14 1.86
CA SER A 134 -2.58 16.88 2.94
C SER A 134 -3.55 18.04 3.12
N ARG A 135 -3.09 19.29 3.04
CA ARG A 135 -3.98 20.45 3.09
C ARG A 135 -4.95 20.48 1.91
N SER A 136 -4.48 20.18 0.70
CA SER A 136 -5.30 20.17 -0.52
C SER A 136 -6.39 19.09 -0.50
N ILE A 137 -6.19 18.02 0.28
CA ILE A 137 -7.19 16.98 0.51
C ILE A 137 -8.24 17.42 1.53
N MET A 138 -7.85 18.17 2.56
CA MET A 138 -8.79 18.67 3.59
C MET A 138 -9.66 19.85 3.14
N GLU A 139 -9.25 20.58 2.10
CA GLU A 139 -10.01 21.71 1.53
C GLU A 139 -10.94 21.31 0.35
N LYS A 140 -11.11 20.02 0.07
CA LYS A 140 -12.10 19.47 -0.89
C LYS A 140 -13.31 18.89 -0.17
#